data_AF-A0A2D9BFW8-F1
#
_entry.id   AF-A0A2D9BFW8-F1
#
_cell.length_a   1.000
_cell.length_b   1.000
_cell.length_c   1.000
_cell.angle_alpha   90.00
_cell.angle_beta   90.00
_cell.angle_gamma   90.00
#
_symmetry.space_group_name_H-M   'P 1'
#
loop_
_entity.id
_entity.type
_entity.pdbx_description
1 polymer ?
#
loop_
_entity_poly.entity_id
_entity_poly.type
_entity_poly.pdbx_seq_one_letter_code
_entity_poly.pdbx_strand_id
1 'polypeptide(L)'
;MESKEKSKYERAKKKVEDIKGFYTHLSIYLVINGLMLLAALGIFEGTFIPFQFPDWSYFTTPFFWGIAIFIHWMYVFKSKLMPFRDWEERKIKQFMEEEEKDFQNNNPWD
;
A
#
# COMPACT_ATOMS: atom_id res chain seq x y z
N MET A 1 5.03 5.23 -30.66
CA MET A 1 4.14 4.35 -29.87
C MET A 1 4.90 3.48 -28.85
N GLU A 2 6.10 2.97 -29.17
CA GLU A 2 6.94 2.17 -28.24
C GLU A 2 7.25 2.82 -26.88
N SER A 3 7.44 4.14 -26.81
CA SER A 3 7.80 4.83 -25.55
C SER A 3 6.68 4.79 -24.49
N LYS A 4 5.41 4.82 -24.90
CA LYS A 4 4.26 4.76 -24.00
C LYS A 4 4.07 3.36 -23.42
N GLU A 5 4.29 2.29 -24.20
CA GLU A 5 4.14 0.92 -23.71
C GLU A 5 5.26 0.51 -22.75
N LYS A 6 6.51 0.87 -23.06
CA LYS A 6 7.65 0.66 -22.16
C LYS A 6 7.45 1.34 -20.80
N SER A 7 6.87 2.55 -20.80
CA SER A 7 6.52 3.29 -19.58
C SER A 7 5.45 2.59 -18.73
N LYS A 8 4.42 2.00 -19.38
CA LYS A 8 3.36 1.25 -18.68
C LYS A 8 3.90 -0.02 -18.04
N TYR A 9 4.73 -0.77 -18.76
CA TYR A 9 5.34 -2.00 -18.25
C TYR A 9 6.24 -1.74 -17.04
N GLU A 10 7.13 -0.74 -17.12
CA GLU A 10 8.02 -0.37 -16.00
C GLU A 10 7.24 0.06 -14.74
N ARG A 11 6.14 0.82 -14.93
CA ARG A 11 5.25 1.20 -13.81
C ARG A 11 4.57 -0.02 -13.18
N ALA A 12 4.11 -0.97 -13.98
CA ALA A 12 3.50 -2.20 -13.48
C ALA A 12 4.51 -3.08 -12.75
N LYS A 13 5.73 -3.23 -13.31
CA LYS A 13 6.82 -3.98 -12.70
C LYS A 13 7.21 -3.42 -11.33
N LYS A 14 7.43 -2.10 -11.25
CA LYS A 14 7.77 -1.41 -10.00
C LYS A 14 6.69 -1.61 -8.92
N LYS A 15 5.41 -1.56 -9.30
CA LYS A 15 4.30 -1.85 -8.37
C LYS A 15 4.38 -3.27 -7.82
N VAL A 16 4.68 -4.27 -8.65
CA VAL A 16 4.79 -5.67 -8.20
C VAL A 16 5.98 -5.84 -7.25
N GLU A 17 7.11 -5.20 -7.53
CA GLU A 17 8.28 -5.20 -6.64
C GLU A 17 7.97 -4.56 -5.29
N ASP A 18 7.31 -3.39 -5.29
CA ASP A 18 6.88 -2.69 -4.08
C ASP A 18 5.92 -3.55 -3.23
N ILE A 19 4.95 -4.22 -3.87
CA ILE A 19 4.02 -5.13 -3.20
C ILE A 19 4.75 -6.34 -2.59
N LYS A 20 5.68 -6.95 -3.33
CA LYS A 20 6.50 -8.06 -2.81
C LYS A 20 7.33 -7.62 -1.61
N GLY A 21 7.96 -6.45 -1.69
CA GLY A 21 8.73 -5.86 -0.59
C GLY A 21 7.87 -5.67 0.66
N PHE A 22 6.67 -5.14 0.52
CA PHE A 22 5.71 -5.00 1.63
C PHE A 22 5.38 -6.35 2.30
N TYR A 23 5.02 -7.37 1.51
CA TYR A 23 4.67 -8.68 2.06
C TYR A 23 5.82 -9.35 2.81
N THR A 24 7.07 -9.18 2.35
CA THR A 24 8.24 -9.66 3.09
C THR A 24 8.32 -9.01 4.47
N HIS A 25 8.20 -7.69 4.56
CA HIS A 25 8.26 -6.97 5.84
C HIS A 25 7.10 -7.35 6.76
N LEU A 26 5.88 -7.45 6.21
CA LEU A 26 4.70 -7.89 6.94
C LEU A 26 4.87 -9.32 7.49
N SER A 27 5.40 -10.24 6.69
CA SER A 27 5.61 -11.62 7.10
C SER A 27 6.61 -11.72 8.24
N ILE A 28 7.75 -11.04 8.14
CA ILE A 28 8.77 -10.99 9.20
C ILE A 28 8.15 -10.41 10.49
N TYR A 29 7.38 -9.33 10.38
CA TYR A 29 6.70 -8.73 11.51
C TYR A 29 5.72 -9.70 12.19
N LEU A 30 4.87 -10.40 11.42
CA LEU A 30 3.93 -11.36 11.99
C LEU A 30 4.64 -12.53 12.67
N VAL A 31 5.71 -13.05 12.07
CA VAL A 31 6.49 -14.16 12.66
C VAL A 31 7.17 -13.72 13.96
N ILE A 32 7.88 -12.59 13.96
CA ILE A 32 8.59 -12.11 15.16
C ILE A 32 7.60 -11.77 16.28
N ASN A 33 6.55 -11.01 15.98
CA ASN A 33 5.56 -10.65 17.01
C ASN A 33 4.76 -11.86 17.49
N GLY A 34 4.47 -12.82 16.60
CA GLY A 34 3.87 -14.10 16.96
C GLY A 34 4.75 -14.88 17.95
N LEU A 35 6.04 -15.03 17.65
CA LEU A 35 7.00 -15.68 18.56
C LEU A 35 7.11 -14.94 19.90
N MET A 36 7.12 -13.61 19.85
CA MET A 36 7.19 -12.76 21.04
C MET A 36 5.94 -12.90 21.93
N LEU A 37 4.75 -13.01 21.32
CA LEU A 37 3.49 -13.26 22.01
C LEU A 37 3.44 -14.67 22.60
N LEU A 38 3.89 -15.69 21.86
CA LEU A 38 3.97 -17.06 22.36
C LEU A 38 4.95 -17.16 23.55
N ALA A 39 6.05 -16.41 23.53
CA ALA A 39 6.96 -16.27 24.66
C ALA A 39 6.31 -15.56 25.85
N ALA A 40 5.57 -14.48 25.63
CA ALA A 40 4.82 -13.80 26.69
C ALA A 40 3.73 -14.67 27.33
N LEU A 41 3.15 -15.62 26.58
CA LEU A 41 2.17 -16.59 27.08
C LEU A 41 2.80 -17.76 27.85
N GLY A 42 4.11 -17.75 28.06
CA GLY A 42 4.82 -18.76 28.83
C GLY A 42 5.00 -20.10 28.11
N ILE A 43 4.75 -20.18 26.80
CA ILE A 43 4.95 -21.43 26.02
C ILE A 43 6.43 -21.87 26.02
N PHE A 44 7.34 -20.91 26.21
CA PHE A 44 8.77 -21.15 26.33
C PHE A 44 9.27 -21.16 27.79
N GLU A 45 8.39 -21.11 28.79
CA GLU A 45 8.77 -21.30 30.20
C GLU A 45 9.46 -22.67 30.37
N GLY A 46 10.74 -22.66 30.75
CA GLY A 46 11.58 -23.86 30.87
C GLY A 46 12.67 -24.02 29.80
N THR A 47 12.73 -23.13 28.80
CA THR A 47 13.85 -23.09 27.84
C THR A 47 15.01 -22.21 28.34
N PHE A 48 16.25 -22.54 27.97
CA PHE A 48 17.53 -22.00 28.48
C PHE A 48 17.77 -20.48 28.25
N ILE A 49 16.81 -19.72 27.73
CA ILE A 49 17.00 -18.32 27.36
C ILE A 49 16.19 -17.45 28.34
N PRO A 50 16.81 -16.85 29.37
CA PRO A 50 16.14 -15.91 30.26
C PRO A 50 15.93 -14.59 29.52
N PHE A 51 14.91 -14.52 28.67
CA PHE A 51 14.48 -13.27 28.06
C PHE A 51 13.65 -12.49 29.09
N GLN A 52 14.33 -11.78 29.99
CA GLN A 52 13.71 -10.76 30.84
C GLN A 52 13.51 -9.48 30.02
N PHE A 53 12.55 -9.49 29.10
CA PHE A 53 12.08 -8.24 28.52
C PHE A 53 11.14 -7.55 29.51
N PRO A 54 11.22 -6.21 29.67
CA PRO A 54 10.18 -5.48 30.37
C PRO A 54 8.82 -5.79 29.76
N ASP A 55 7.79 -6.03 30.57
CA ASP A 55 6.45 -6.40 30.07
C ASP A 55 5.90 -5.41 29.03
N TRP A 56 6.34 -4.15 29.08
CA TRP A 56 5.96 -3.09 28.14
C TRP A 56 6.60 -3.24 26.76
N SER A 57 7.76 -3.90 26.64
CA SER A 57 8.46 -4.13 25.38
C SER A 57 7.68 -5.05 24.43
N TYR A 58 6.85 -5.94 24.98
CA TYR A 58 5.96 -6.81 24.21
C TYR A 58 4.85 -6.05 23.48
N PHE A 59 4.51 -4.85 23.94
CA PHE A 59 3.44 -4.05 23.36
C PHE A 59 3.99 -2.86 22.55
N THR A 60 5.02 -2.20 23.06
CA THR A 60 5.61 -1.02 22.42
C THR A 60 6.30 -1.34 21.09
N THR A 61 7.04 -2.46 21.03
CA THR A 61 7.75 -2.88 19.81
C THR A 61 6.80 -3.14 18.64
N PRO A 62 5.77 -4.01 18.79
CA PRO A 62 4.74 -4.19 17.77
C PRO A 62 4.01 -2.90 17.44
N PHE A 63 3.74 -2.03 18.41
CA PHE A 63 3.02 -0.78 18.15
C PHE A 63 3.77 0.13 17.18
N PHE A 64 5.04 0.44 17.44
CA PHE A 64 5.83 1.31 16.56
C PHE A 64 6.12 0.67 15.21
N TRP A 65 6.40 -0.64 15.18
CA TRP A 65 6.57 -1.36 13.91
C TRP A 65 5.27 -1.47 13.12
N GLY A 66 4.13 -1.61 13.81
CA GLY A 66 2.81 -1.59 13.21
C GLY A 66 2.53 -0.27 12.50
N ILE A 67 2.92 0.86 13.09
CA ILE A 67 2.86 2.18 12.44
C ILE A 67 3.75 2.22 11.19
N ALA A 68 4.99 1.72 11.27
CA ALA A 68 5.90 1.69 10.12
C ALA A 68 5.34 0.85 8.95
N ILE A 69 4.76 -0.32 9.26
CA ILE A 69 4.10 -1.18 8.26
C ILE A 69 2.87 -0.51 7.69
N PHE A 70 2.07 0.16 8.52
CA PHE A 70 0.88 0.89 8.06
C PHE A 70 1.25 2.01 7.09
N ILE A 71 2.30 2.79 7.39
CA ILE A 71 2.81 3.81 6.47
C ILE A 71 3.31 3.18 5.17
N HIS A 72 4.06 2.07 5.24
CA HIS A 72 4.53 1.36 4.06
C HIS A 72 3.36 0.83 3.21
N TRP A 73 2.33 0.27 3.85
CA TRP A 73 1.09 -0.15 3.20
C TRP A 73 0.43 1.01 2.46
N MET A 74 0.26 2.16 3.11
CA MET A 74 -0.28 3.36 2.45
C MET A 74 0.56 3.78 1.24
N TYR A 75 1.89 3.71 1.34
CA TYR A 75 2.79 4.07 0.25
C TYR A 75 2.67 3.12 -0.96
N VAL A 76 2.64 1.80 -0.71
CA VAL A 76 2.55 0.77 -1.76
C VAL A 76 1.17 0.74 -2.40
N PHE A 77 0.11 0.88 -1.59
CA PHE A 77 -1.27 0.83 -2.05
C PHE A 77 -1.89 2.19 -2.37
N LYS A 78 -1.13 3.29 -2.36
CA LYS A 78 -1.62 4.64 -2.72
C LYS A 78 -2.40 4.69 -4.04
N SER A 79 -2.00 3.88 -5.01
CA SER A 79 -2.67 3.80 -6.32
C SER A 79 -4.02 3.09 -6.27
N LYS A 80 -4.24 2.20 -5.30
CA LYS A 80 -5.50 1.45 -5.13
C LYS A 80 -6.43 2.14 -4.12
N LEU A 81 -5.85 2.91 -3.20
CA LEU A 81 -6.55 3.68 -2.17
C LEU A 81 -7.00 5.07 -2.62
N MET A 82 -6.63 5.52 -3.83
CA MET A 82 -7.13 6.76 -4.42
C MET A 82 -8.21 6.48 -5.48
N PRO A 83 -9.45 6.10 -5.09
CA PRO A 83 -10.57 6.05 -6.03
C PRO A 83 -10.94 7.43 -6.57
N PHE A 84 -10.47 8.50 -5.90
CA PHE A 84 -10.68 9.88 -6.31
C PHE A 84 -10.01 10.21 -7.63
N ARG A 85 -8.82 9.65 -7.89
CA ARG A 85 -8.07 9.99 -9.12
C ARG A 85 -8.70 9.38 -10.37
N ASP A 86 -9.22 8.16 -10.27
CA ASP A 86 -9.98 7.54 -11.36
C ASP A 86 -11.34 8.22 -11.56
N TRP A 87 -11.97 8.70 -10.49
CA TRP A 87 -13.20 9.51 -10.58
C TRP A 87 -12.94 10.87 -11.22
N GLU A 88 -11.85 11.54 -10.85
CA GLU A 88 -11.41 12.83 -11.41
C GLU A 88 -11.09 12.70 -12.90
N GLU A 89 -10.32 11.68 -13.29
CA GLU A 89 -10.01 11.43 -14.70
C GLU A 89 -11.27 11.14 -15.53
N ARG A 90 -12.24 10.39 -14.96
CA ARG A 90 -13.57 10.19 -15.60
C ARG A 90 -14.34 11.50 -15.74
N LYS A 91 -14.32 12.36 -14.72
CA LYS A 91 -15.07 13.63 -14.73
C LYS A 91 -14.47 14.63 -15.71
N ILE A 92 -13.14 14.77 -15.75
CA ILE A 92 -12.46 15.59 -16.75
C ILE A 92 -12.80 15.12 -18.16
N LYS A 93 -12.83 13.80 -18.38
CA LYS A 93 -13.21 13.25 -19.68
C LYS A 93 -14.66 13.56 -20.05
N GLN A 94 -15.60 13.49 -19.10
CA GLN A 94 -16.99 13.90 -19.32
C GLN A 94 -17.09 15.38 -19.71
N PHE A 95 -16.42 16.28 -19.00
CA PHE A 95 -16.44 17.71 -19.30
C PHE A 95 -15.88 18.02 -20.69
N MET A 96 -14.78 17.38 -21.09
CA MET A 96 -14.21 17.52 -22.44
C MET A 96 -15.18 17.03 -23.53
N GLU A 97 -15.85 15.89 -23.31
CA GLU A 97 -16.84 15.34 -24.26
C GLU A 97 -18.12 16.21 -24.33
N GLU A 98 -18.52 16.86 -23.24
CA GLU A 98 -19.62 17.84 -23.22
C GLU A 98 -19.23 19.13 -23.96
N GLU A 99 -18.04 19.69 -23.71
CA GLU A 99 -17.53 20.86 -24.44
C GLU A 99 -17.44 20.60 -25.94
N GLU A 100 -16.95 19.43 -26.35
CA GLU A 100 -16.83 19.07 -27.77
C GLU A 100 -18.22 18.96 -28.44
N LYS A 101 -19.22 18.41 -27.75
CA LYS A 101 -20.60 18.35 -28.23
C LYS A 101 -21.24 19.74 -28.31
N ASP A 102 -21.05 20.58 -27.30
CA ASP A 102 -21.59 21.93 -27.29
C ASP A 102 -20.96 22.81 -28.39
N PHE A 103 -19.67 22.59 -28.68
CA PHE A 103 -18.98 23.28 -29.78
C PHE A 103 -19.49 22.84 -31.15
N GLN A 104 -19.74 21.54 -31.34
CA GLN A 104 -20.33 21.00 -32.58
C GLN A 104 -21.78 21.48 -32.78
N ASN A 105 -22.59 21.52 -31.71
CA ASN A 105 -24.01 21.85 -31.81
C ASN A 105 -24.28 23.36 -31.98
N ASN A 106 -23.34 24.22 -31.57
CA ASN A 106 -23.40 25.67 -31.76
C ASN A 106 -22.56 26.17 -32.95
N ASN A 107 -22.12 25.29 -33.85
CA ASN A 107 -21.34 25.68 -35.02
C ASN A 107 -22.24 26.45 -36.02
N PRO A 108 -22.00 27.75 -36.29
CA PRO A 108 -22.86 28.54 -37.18
C PRO A 108 -22.71 28.19 -38.67
N TRP A 109 -21.84 27.23 -39.01
CA TRP A 109 -21.40 26.89 -40.36
C TRP A 109 -21.83 25.49 -40.82
N ASP A 110 -22.65 24.79 -40.02
CA ASP A 110 -23.47 23.63 -40.40
C ASP A 110 -24.96 24.04 -40.42
#